data_AF-A0A5N3XQ80-F1
#
_entry.id   AF-A0A5N3XQ80-F1
#
_cell.length_a   1.000
_cell.length_b   1.000
_cell.length_c   1.000
_cell.angle_alpha   90.00
_cell.angle_beta   90.00
_cell.angle_gamma   90.00
#
_symmetry.space_group_name_H-M   'P 1'
#
loop_
_entity.id
_entity.type
_entity.pdbx_description
1 polymer ?
#
loop_
_entity_poly.entity_id
_entity_poly.type
_entity_poly.pdbx_seq_one_letter_code
_entity_poly.pdbx_strand_id
1 'polypeptide(L)'
;MYSSRIKMFYGKPSKRKEIYYLSSPHWGKHPNFPCLREILELNLKYSSLFENSFSNSKQTIRDSTCQLYHLIFVLLHTAESEVKDKNVQVVELPIVDSLHPRPPYLPLAVPEDLADRLVRVHGDPAVWWVSQFVKYLIRPQPWLEKEIEEATRKLGFKHPVIGVHVRRTDKVGTEAAFHPIEEYMVHVEEHFQLLARRMQVDKKRVYLATDDPSLLKEAKTKYPNYEFISDNSISWSAGLHNRYTENSLRGVILDIHFLSQADFLVCTFSSQVCRVAYEIMQTLHPDASANFHSLDDIYYFGGQNAHNQIAIYPHEPRTADEIPMEPGDIIGVAGNHWDGYSKGVNRKLGRTGLYPSYKVREKIETVKYPTYPEAEK
;
A
#
# COMPACT_ATOMS: atom_id res chain seq x y z
N MET A 1 27.30 23.51 -0.37
CA MET A 1 26.03 24.25 -0.20
C MET A 1 25.04 23.80 -1.27
N TYR A 2 24.21 22.81 -0.97
CA TYR A 2 23.01 22.50 -1.76
C TYR A 2 21.85 22.36 -0.78
N SER A 3 21.06 23.42 -0.67
CA SER A 3 19.84 23.49 0.13
C SER A 3 18.69 23.03 -0.75
N SER A 4 18.29 21.76 -0.63
CA SER A 4 17.07 21.24 -1.25
C SER A 4 15.86 21.65 -0.41
N ARG A 5 15.33 22.84 -0.71
CA ARG A 5 14.02 23.28 -0.21
C ARG A 5 12.92 22.48 -0.92
N ILE A 6 12.25 21.60 -0.18
CA ILE A 6 10.99 20.99 -0.61
C ILE A 6 9.95 22.12 -0.70
N LYS A 7 9.53 22.47 -1.92
CA LYS A 7 8.40 23.40 -2.16
C LYS A 7 7.15 22.56 -2.41
N MET A 8 6.23 22.55 -1.44
CA MET A 8 4.85 22.12 -1.67
C MET A 8 4.14 23.16 -2.55
N PHE A 9 3.71 22.76 -3.74
CA PHE A 9 2.84 23.60 -4.58
C PHE A 9 1.38 23.36 -4.19
N TYR A 10 0.76 24.36 -3.56
CA TYR A 10 -0.70 24.41 -3.37
C TYR A 10 -1.35 24.94 -4.65
N GLY A 11 -1.84 24.05 -5.50
CA GLY A 11 -2.81 24.40 -6.55
C GLY A 11 -4.21 24.51 -5.96
N LYS A 12 -4.92 25.61 -6.22
CA LYS A 12 -6.30 25.83 -5.74
C LYS A 12 -7.25 24.73 -6.27
N PRO A 13 -8.06 24.05 -5.43
CA PRO A 13 -9.06 23.09 -5.91
C PRO A 13 -10.28 23.83 -6.46
N SER A 14 -10.72 23.46 -7.67
CA SER A 14 -11.99 23.87 -8.23
C SER A 14 -13.13 23.10 -7.56
N LYS A 15 -14.23 23.79 -7.26
CA LYS A 15 -15.42 23.23 -6.61
C LYS A 15 -16.15 22.28 -7.59
N ARG A 16 -16.10 20.96 -7.38
CA ARG A 16 -17.16 20.04 -7.84
C ARG A 16 -17.42 18.94 -6.82
N LYS A 17 -18.72 18.71 -6.59
CA LYS A 17 -19.32 17.74 -5.67
C LYS A 17 -19.61 16.45 -6.44
N GLU A 18 -19.33 15.31 -5.84
CA GLU A 18 -19.70 13.98 -6.35
C GLU A 18 -20.80 13.42 -5.44
N ILE A 19 -21.89 12.94 -6.05
CA ILE A 19 -23.09 12.45 -5.36
C ILE A 19 -23.06 10.91 -5.40
N TYR A 20 -23.14 10.27 -4.24
CA TYR A 20 -23.20 8.81 -4.13
C TYR A 20 -24.51 8.39 -3.48
N TYR A 21 -25.41 7.80 -4.28
CA TYR A 21 -26.67 7.26 -3.79
C TYR A 21 -26.44 5.89 -3.16
N LEU A 22 -26.36 5.83 -1.83
CA LEU A 22 -26.63 4.60 -1.09
C LEU A 22 -28.04 4.68 -0.51
N SER A 23 -29.04 4.43 -1.35
CA SER A 23 -30.44 4.44 -0.91
C SER A 23 -30.72 3.28 0.05
N SER A 24 -30.78 3.61 1.35
CA SER A 24 -31.26 2.81 2.49
C SER A 24 -30.48 1.53 2.86
N PRO A 25 -30.41 1.20 4.17
CA PRO A 25 -29.71 0.02 4.66
C PRO A 25 -30.51 -1.24 4.34
N HIS A 26 -30.14 -1.95 3.27
CA HIS A 26 -30.59 -3.33 3.05
C HIS A 26 -29.74 -4.31 3.87
N TRP A 27 -29.79 -4.20 5.20
CA TRP A 27 -29.28 -5.25 6.12
C TRP A 27 -30.34 -6.35 6.36
N GLY A 28 -31.26 -6.53 5.42
CA GLY A 28 -32.30 -7.55 5.44
C GLY A 28 -32.11 -8.59 4.34
N LYS A 29 -31.61 -9.77 4.71
CA LYS A 29 -31.81 -11.06 4.00
C LYS A 29 -31.54 -11.11 2.48
N HIS A 30 -30.47 -10.51 1.96
CA HIS A 30 -29.93 -10.83 0.64
C HIS A 30 -28.40 -11.00 0.69
N PRO A 31 -27.80 -12.02 0.04
CA PRO A 31 -26.41 -12.41 0.29
C PRO A 31 -25.34 -11.61 -0.48
N ASN A 32 -25.70 -10.63 -1.31
CA ASN A 32 -24.74 -9.97 -2.19
C ASN A 32 -24.70 -8.44 -2.00
N PHE A 33 -23.56 -7.95 -1.50
CA PHE A 33 -23.08 -6.56 -1.63
C PHE A 33 -22.45 -6.38 -3.03
N PRO A 34 -22.22 -5.15 -3.55
CA PRO A 34 -21.98 -4.94 -4.97
C PRO A 34 -20.78 -5.73 -5.49
N CYS A 35 -20.99 -6.46 -6.58
CA CYS A 35 -19.95 -7.19 -7.29
C CYS A 35 -18.97 -6.20 -7.95
N LEU A 36 -17.75 -6.67 -8.27
CA LEU A 36 -16.74 -5.89 -9.00
C LEU A 36 -17.31 -5.28 -10.30
N ARG A 37 -18.29 -5.96 -10.92
CA ARG A 37 -19.06 -5.46 -12.06
C ARG A 37 -19.93 -4.25 -11.72
N GLU A 38 -20.54 -4.14 -10.54
CA GLU A 38 -21.31 -2.96 -10.15
C GLU A 38 -20.39 -1.75 -9.88
N ILE A 39 -19.19 -1.99 -9.33
CA ILE A 39 -18.14 -0.97 -9.21
C ILE A 39 -17.59 -0.55 -10.59
N LEU A 40 -17.46 -1.49 -11.53
CA LEU A 40 -16.97 -1.24 -12.89
C LEU A 40 -18.04 -0.65 -13.82
N GLU A 41 -19.31 -1.01 -13.67
CA GLU A 41 -20.47 -0.41 -14.37
C GLU A 41 -20.72 1.01 -13.86
N LEU A 42 -20.46 1.30 -12.58
CA LEU A 42 -20.36 2.66 -12.06
C LEU A 42 -19.17 3.42 -12.69
N ASN A 43 -18.03 2.79 -12.96
CA ASN A 43 -16.94 3.46 -13.70
C ASN A 43 -17.30 3.71 -15.19
N LEU A 44 -17.94 2.75 -15.87
CA LEU A 44 -18.30 2.84 -17.30
C LEU A 44 -19.46 3.82 -17.56
N LYS A 45 -20.50 3.80 -16.73
CA LYS A 45 -21.68 4.68 -16.87
C LYS A 45 -21.34 6.16 -16.66
N TYR A 46 -20.26 6.45 -15.93
CA TYR A 46 -19.82 7.82 -15.66
C TYR A 46 -18.65 8.26 -16.55
N SER A 47 -17.95 7.33 -17.21
CA SER A 47 -16.99 7.66 -18.27
C SER A 47 -17.68 8.29 -19.50
N SER A 48 -18.89 7.84 -19.85
CA SER A 48 -19.67 8.41 -20.96
C SER A 48 -20.36 9.75 -20.64
N LEU A 49 -20.60 10.05 -19.36
CA LEU A 49 -21.06 11.38 -18.90
C LEU A 49 -19.90 12.38 -18.78
N PHE A 50 -18.67 11.89 -18.69
CA PHE A 50 -17.44 12.70 -18.67
C PHE A 50 -17.07 13.27 -20.06
N GLU A 51 -17.34 12.54 -21.15
CA GLU A 51 -17.04 13.02 -22.52
C GLU A 51 -17.87 14.24 -22.94
N ASN A 52 -19.12 14.35 -22.47
CA ASN A 52 -20.02 15.42 -22.90
C ASN A 52 -19.87 16.75 -22.13
N SER A 53 -19.03 16.81 -21.09
CA SER A 53 -18.89 18.01 -20.26
C SER A 53 -17.46 18.58 -20.17
N PHE A 54 -16.51 18.01 -20.91
CA PHE A 54 -15.15 18.55 -21.04
C PHE A 54 -14.62 18.43 -22.48
N SER A 55 -15.09 19.32 -23.36
CA SER A 55 -14.44 19.50 -24.66
C SER A 55 -13.13 20.31 -24.59
N ASN A 56 -12.63 20.70 -23.39
CA ASN A 56 -11.43 21.55 -23.33
C ASN A 56 -10.53 21.49 -22.08
N SER A 57 -10.55 20.43 -21.25
CA SER A 57 -9.43 20.23 -20.31
C SER A 57 -9.15 18.77 -19.99
N LYS A 58 -7.94 18.33 -20.39
CA LYS A 58 -7.32 17.05 -20.05
C LYS A 58 -7.10 16.97 -18.53
N GLN A 59 -7.98 16.31 -17.79
CA GLN A 59 -7.76 16.04 -16.37
C GLN A 59 -8.14 14.60 -16.00
N THR A 60 -7.15 13.73 -16.21
CA THR A 60 -6.73 12.57 -15.41
C THR A 60 -7.80 11.66 -14.79
N ILE A 61 -8.10 10.55 -15.46
CA ILE A 61 -8.58 9.31 -14.84
C ILE A 61 -7.51 8.87 -13.81
N ARG A 62 -7.90 8.69 -12.54
CA ARG A 62 -7.00 8.36 -11.43
C ARG A 62 -6.73 6.85 -11.36
N ASP A 63 -5.50 6.49 -10.98
CA ASP A 63 -4.97 5.13 -10.82
C ASP A 63 -5.89 4.20 -10.00
N SER A 64 -6.06 2.94 -10.41
CA SER A 64 -6.97 1.96 -9.79
C SER A 64 -6.60 1.66 -8.34
N THR A 65 -5.32 1.73 -7.97
CA THR A 65 -4.89 1.59 -6.57
C THR A 65 -5.37 2.76 -5.70
N CYS A 66 -5.44 3.97 -6.26
CA CYS A 66 -5.92 5.16 -5.54
C CYS A 66 -7.42 5.04 -5.21
N GLN A 67 -8.19 4.41 -6.09
CA GLN A 67 -9.61 4.09 -5.83
C GLN A 67 -9.76 3.05 -4.71
N LEU A 68 -8.88 2.04 -4.65
CA LEU A 68 -8.88 1.06 -3.56
C LEU A 68 -8.61 1.74 -2.20
N TYR A 69 -7.59 2.60 -2.13
CA TYR A 69 -7.30 3.37 -0.91
C TYR A 69 -8.48 4.26 -0.48
N HIS A 70 -9.19 4.87 -1.43
CA HIS A 70 -10.40 5.62 -1.14
C HIS A 70 -11.54 4.73 -0.62
N LEU A 71 -11.74 3.54 -1.17
CA LEU A 71 -12.75 2.59 -0.70
C LEU A 71 -12.44 2.08 0.72
N ILE A 72 -11.17 1.76 1.01
CA ILE A 72 -10.73 1.40 2.38
C ILE A 72 -11.06 2.54 3.34
N PHE A 73 -10.80 3.79 2.92
CA PHE A 73 -11.12 4.97 3.72
C PHE A 73 -12.62 5.08 3.99
N VAL A 74 -13.47 4.90 2.97
CA VAL A 74 -14.94 4.87 3.14
C VAL A 74 -15.35 3.80 4.15
N LEU A 75 -14.84 2.57 4.03
CA LEU A 75 -15.18 1.48 4.95
C LEU A 75 -14.75 1.78 6.38
N LEU A 76 -13.55 2.33 6.58
CA LEU A 76 -13.08 2.74 7.90
C LEU A 76 -13.99 3.80 8.56
N HIS A 77 -14.58 4.71 7.78
CA HIS A 77 -15.45 5.77 8.29
C HIS A 77 -16.86 5.33 8.60
N THR A 78 -17.37 4.27 7.95
CA THR A 78 -18.71 3.73 8.25
C THR A 78 -18.85 3.17 9.67
N ALA A 79 -17.73 3.09 10.42
CA ALA A 79 -17.69 2.66 11.81
C ALA A 79 -18.41 3.61 12.78
N GLU A 80 -18.53 4.91 12.51
CA GLU A 80 -19.37 5.80 13.33
C GLU A 80 -19.53 7.16 12.65
N SER A 81 -20.77 7.60 12.42
CA SER A 81 -21.02 8.98 12.01
C SER A 81 -20.68 9.92 13.18
N GLU A 82 -19.88 10.95 12.91
CA GLU A 82 -19.64 12.00 13.89
C GLU A 82 -20.97 12.57 14.41
N VAL A 83 -20.96 13.10 15.64
CA VAL A 83 -22.15 13.62 16.36
C VAL A 83 -23.07 14.51 15.49
N LYS A 84 -22.53 15.17 14.46
CA LYS A 84 -23.28 16.01 13.52
C LYS A 84 -24.11 15.25 12.49
N ASP A 85 -23.66 14.08 12.06
CA ASP A 85 -24.29 13.29 10.98
C ASP A 85 -25.07 12.08 11.52
N LYS A 86 -25.24 11.97 12.84
CA LYS A 86 -25.93 10.85 13.52
C LYS A 86 -27.33 10.56 12.99
N ASN A 87 -28.06 11.59 12.55
CA ASN A 87 -29.43 11.48 12.03
C ASN A 87 -29.49 11.49 10.49
N VAL A 88 -28.34 11.46 9.82
CA VAL A 88 -28.24 11.40 8.37
C VAL A 88 -28.13 9.94 7.96
N GLN A 89 -29.13 9.44 7.26
CA GLN A 89 -29.16 8.03 6.83
C GLN A 89 -28.06 7.68 5.83
N VAL A 90 -27.64 8.65 5.00
CA VAL A 90 -26.67 8.48 3.92
C VAL A 90 -25.70 9.64 3.94
N VAL A 91 -24.44 9.36 4.24
CA VAL A 91 -23.36 10.35 4.28
C VAL A 91 -22.46 10.14 3.06
N GLU A 92 -22.19 11.21 2.32
CA GLU A 92 -21.24 11.20 1.21
C GLU A 92 -19.85 11.56 1.73
N LEU A 93 -18.88 10.66 1.55
CA LEU A 93 -17.52 10.86 2.05
C LEU A 93 -16.58 11.32 0.93
N PRO A 94 -15.91 12.48 1.05
CA PRO A 94 -14.94 12.93 0.05
C PRO A 94 -13.62 12.14 0.14
N ILE A 95 -12.73 12.34 -0.84
CA ILE A 95 -11.34 11.88 -0.74
C ILE A 95 -10.65 12.46 0.50
N VAL A 96 -9.69 11.70 1.04
CA VAL A 96 -8.98 12.05 2.30
C VAL A 96 -8.35 13.44 2.28
N ASP A 97 -7.85 13.90 1.14
CA ASP A 97 -7.24 15.23 0.94
C ASP A 97 -8.22 16.37 1.22
N SER A 98 -9.52 16.13 1.01
CA SER A 98 -10.60 17.11 1.21
C SER A 98 -11.44 16.81 2.45
N LEU A 99 -11.08 15.78 3.23
CA LEU A 99 -11.87 15.39 4.38
C LEU A 99 -11.64 16.35 5.56
N HIS A 100 -12.71 17.00 5.99
CA HIS A 100 -12.70 17.84 7.18
C HIS A 100 -14.09 17.88 7.86
N PRO A 101 -14.18 17.68 9.18
CA PRO A 101 -13.10 17.28 10.09
C PRO A 101 -12.62 15.84 9.79
N ARG A 102 -11.44 15.48 10.33
CA ARG A 102 -10.89 14.13 10.20
C ARG A 102 -11.34 13.29 11.41
N PRO A 103 -12.07 12.19 11.21
CA PRO A 103 -12.49 11.33 12.31
C PRO A 103 -11.32 10.47 12.81
N PRO A 104 -11.48 9.80 13.96
CA PRO A 104 -10.42 9.00 14.55
C PRO A 104 -10.15 7.69 13.78
N TYR A 105 -11.07 7.23 12.93
CA TYR A 105 -11.03 5.95 12.22
C TYR A 105 -10.08 5.95 11.02
N LEU A 106 -8.82 6.30 11.25
CA LEU A 106 -7.79 6.48 10.22
C LEU A 106 -6.54 5.68 10.58
N PRO A 107 -5.84 5.12 9.57
CA PRO A 107 -4.53 4.53 9.80
C PRO A 107 -3.56 5.57 10.41
N LEU A 108 -2.55 5.18 11.17
CA LEU A 108 -2.13 3.80 11.48
C LEU A 108 -2.76 3.26 12.78
N ALA A 109 -3.89 3.82 13.23
CA ALA A 109 -4.55 3.33 14.43
C ALA A 109 -5.25 1.97 14.21
N VAL A 110 -5.34 1.19 15.27
CA VAL A 110 -6.04 -0.11 15.30
C VAL A 110 -7.21 -0.11 16.30
N PRO A 111 -8.19 -1.02 16.16
CA PRO A 111 -9.26 -1.19 17.15
C PRO A 111 -8.73 -1.51 18.54
N GLU A 112 -9.18 -0.76 19.54
CA GLU A 112 -8.77 -0.89 20.94
C GLU A 112 -9.03 -2.31 21.48
N ASP A 113 -10.15 -2.92 21.13
CA ASP A 113 -10.54 -4.27 21.56
C ASP A 113 -9.67 -5.39 20.95
N LEU A 114 -9.02 -5.11 19.81
CA LEU A 114 -8.14 -6.06 19.13
C LEU A 114 -6.66 -5.83 19.42
N ALA A 115 -6.27 -4.65 19.89
CA ALA A 115 -4.88 -4.21 20.00
C ALA A 115 -3.98 -5.22 20.73
N ASP A 116 -4.36 -5.66 21.93
CA ASP A 116 -3.57 -6.61 22.73
C ASP A 116 -3.39 -7.97 22.05
N ARG A 117 -4.40 -8.41 21.28
CA ARG A 117 -4.35 -9.67 20.53
C ARG A 117 -3.46 -9.52 19.31
N LEU A 118 -3.55 -8.41 18.60
CA LEU A 118 -2.74 -8.13 17.41
C LEU A 118 -1.26 -8.01 17.76
N VAL A 119 -0.91 -7.26 18.82
CA VAL A 119 0.49 -7.12 19.26
C VAL A 119 1.14 -8.45 19.62
N ARG A 120 0.34 -9.42 20.08
CA ARG A 120 0.83 -10.77 20.39
C ARG A 120 1.14 -11.60 19.15
N VAL A 121 0.45 -11.34 18.04
CA VAL A 121 0.46 -12.22 16.85
C VAL A 121 1.17 -11.58 15.66
N HIS A 122 1.21 -10.25 15.56
CA HIS A 122 1.63 -9.53 14.37
C HIS A 122 2.60 -8.39 14.71
N GLY A 123 3.74 -8.32 14.00
CA GLY A 123 4.77 -7.30 14.20
C GLY A 123 4.37 -5.88 13.80
N ASP A 124 3.39 -5.73 12.92
CA ASP A 124 2.79 -4.44 12.54
C ASP A 124 1.25 -4.52 12.52
N PRO A 125 0.57 -4.22 13.64
CA PRO A 125 -0.89 -4.26 13.70
C PRO A 125 -1.61 -3.31 12.74
N ALA A 126 -0.98 -2.20 12.34
CA ALA A 126 -1.62 -1.19 11.51
C ALA A 126 -1.85 -1.72 10.08
N VAL A 127 -0.83 -2.34 9.48
CA VAL A 127 -0.99 -2.98 8.16
C VAL A 127 -1.95 -4.17 8.23
N TRP A 128 -1.94 -4.94 9.33
CA TRP A 128 -2.90 -6.03 9.50
C TRP A 128 -4.34 -5.51 9.48
N TRP A 129 -4.62 -4.41 10.17
CA TRP A 129 -5.96 -3.82 10.19
C TRP A 129 -6.39 -3.33 8.80
N VAL A 130 -5.52 -2.62 8.08
CA VAL A 130 -5.77 -2.20 6.68
C VAL A 130 -6.05 -3.41 5.78
N SER A 131 -5.28 -4.50 5.95
CA SER A 131 -5.40 -5.69 5.11
C SER A 131 -6.76 -6.38 5.20
N GLN A 132 -7.48 -6.27 6.32
CA GLN A 132 -8.81 -6.88 6.46
C GLN A 132 -9.83 -6.23 5.50
N PHE A 133 -9.73 -4.91 5.29
CA PHE A 133 -10.57 -4.19 4.33
C PHE A 133 -10.17 -4.53 2.89
N VAL A 134 -8.86 -4.60 2.61
CA VAL A 134 -8.36 -5.03 1.31
C VAL A 134 -8.89 -6.42 0.97
N LYS A 135 -8.73 -7.39 1.88
CA LYS A 135 -9.21 -8.77 1.74
C LYS A 135 -10.69 -8.85 1.37
N TYR A 136 -11.53 -8.05 2.03
CA TYR A 136 -12.95 -8.02 1.75
C TYR A 136 -13.28 -7.43 0.37
N LEU A 137 -12.59 -6.34 -0.01
CA LEU A 137 -12.81 -5.63 -1.27
C LEU A 137 -12.38 -6.44 -2.50
N ILE A 138 -11.28 -7.19 -2.41
CA ILE A 138 -10.69 -7.89 -3.56
C ILE A 138 -11.25 -9.29 -3.82
N ARG A 139 -12.37 -9.68 -3.17
CA ARG A 139 -13.00 -10.98 -3.43
C ARG A 139 -13.31 -11.12 -4.92
N PRO A 140 -12.64 -12.06 -5.63
CA PRO A 140 -12.70 -12.09 -7.07
C PRO A 140 -14.09 -12.52 -7.53
N GLN A 141 -14.47 -12.06 -8.72
CA GLN A 141 -15.57 -12.68 -9.46
C GLN A 141 -15.12 -14.06 -9.95
N PRO A 142 -16.05 -15.02 -10.18
CA PRO A 142 -15.68 -16.38 -10.59
C PRO A 142 -14.80 -16.44 -11.85
N TRP A 143 -15.00 -15.51 -12.79
CA TRP A 143 -14.16 -15.43 -13.99
C TRP A 143 -12.72 -14.99 -13.69
N LEU A 144 -12.53 -14.08 -12.73
CA LEU A 144 -11.22 -13.57 -12.33
C LEU A 144 -10.48 -14.60 -11.49
N GLU A 145 -11.19 -15.31 -10.61
CA GLU A 145 -10.64 -16.44 -9.85
C GLU A 145 -10.10 -17.52 -10.80
N LYS A 146 -10.90 -17.91 -11.80
CA LYS A 146 -10.48 -18.84 -12.84
C LYS A 146 -9.27 -18.33 -13.64
N GLU A 147 -9.24 -17.04 -13.97
CA GLU A 147 -8.10 -16.43 -14.65
C GLU A 147 -6.82 -16.47 -13.81
N ILE A 148 -6.91 -16.21 -12.50
CA ILE A 148 -5.78 -16.32 -11.57
C ILE A 148 -5.24 -17.76 -11.54
N GLU A 149 -6.12 -18.76 -11.46
CA GLU A 149 -5.73 -20.18 -11.49
C GLU A 149 -5.06 -20.58 -12.81
N GLU A 150 -5.59 -20.11 -13.94
CA GLU A 150 -5.03 -20.34 -15.26
C GLU A 150 -3.66 -19.66 -15.42
N ALA A 151 -3.52 -18.41 -14.97
CA ALA A 151 -2.26 -17.68 -14.97
C ALA A 151 -1.21 -18.37 -14.09
N THR A 152 -1.61 -18.83 -12.89
CA THR A 152 -0.72 -19.57 -11.96
C THR A 152 -0.12 -20.79 -12.64
N ARG A 153 -0.94 -21.59 -13.32
CA ARG A 153 -0.48 -22.78 -14.06
C ARG A 153 0.37 -22.42 -15.26
N LYS A 154 -0.05 -21.43 -16.05
CA LYS A 154 0.62 -21.01 -17.30
C LYS A 154 2.01 -20.42 -17.03
N LEU A 155 2.13 -19.61 -15.98
CA LEU A 155 3.39 -19.00 -15.56
C LEU A 155 4.30 -19.98 -14.81
N GLY A 156 3.78 -21.13 -14.38
CA GLY A 156 4.53 -22.08 -13.56
C GLY A 156 4.89 -21.50 -12.20
N PHE A 157 4.05 -20.64 -11.63
CA PHE A 157 4.29 -20.00 -10.34
C PHE A 157 4.37 -21.04 -9.23
N LYS A 158 5.50 -21.09 -8.52
CA LYS A 158 5.76 -22.04 -7.44
C LYS A 158 6.81 -21.52 -6.46
N HIS A 159 6.72 -21.98 -5.22
CA HIS A 159 7.65 -21.66 -4.14
C HIS A 159 8.93 -22.52 -4.19
N PRO A 160 10.06 -22.04 -3.63
CA PRO A 160 10.26 -20.68 -3.10
C PRO A 160 10.40 -19.64 -4.23
N VAL A 161 9.77 -18.48 -4.06
CA VAL A 161 9.75 -17.36 -5.01
C VAL A 161 9.77 -16.02 -4.27
N ILE A 162 10.60 -15.09 -4.74
CA ILE A 162 10.65 -13.72 -4.23
C ILE A 162 9.97 -12.79 -5.24
N GLY A 163 9.05 -11.96 -4.76
CA GLY A 163 8.35 -10.96 -5.56
C GLY A 163 9.23 -9.72 -5.69
N VAL A 164 9.42 -9.23 -6.91
CA VAL A 164 10.15 -8.00 -7.20
C VAL A 164 9.24 -7.08 -8.00
N HIS A 165 8.99 -5.89 -7.46
CA HIS A 165 8.22 -4.86 -8.16
C HIS A 165 9.10 -3.64 -8.47
N VAL A 166 9.36 -3.43 -9.75
CA VAL A 166 10.17 -2.30 -10.25
C VAL A 166 9.25 -1.30 -10.94
N ARG A 167 9.14 -0.09 -10.37
CA ARG A 167 8.34 1.01 -10.92
C ARG A 167 9.28 2.05 -11.55
N ARG A 168 9.15 2.29 -12.86
CA ARG A 168 9.96 3.28 -13.59
C ARG A 168 9.09 4.42 -14.13
N THR A 169 8.44 4.18 -15.27
CA THR A 169 7.94 5.18 -16.25
C THR A 169 7.73 6.61 -15.75
N ASP A 170 6.53 6.96 -15.27
CA ASP A 170 6.10 8.31 -14.89
C ASP A 170 6.45 8.72 -13.45
N LYS A 171 7.02 7.79 -12.68
CA LYS A 171 7.34 7.98 -11.26
C LYS A 171 8.77 8.49 -11.06
N VAL A 172 9.68 8.16 -11.97
CA VAL A 172 11.08 8.61 -11.93
C VAL A 172 11.15 10.13 -12.11
N GLY A 173 11.67 10.82 -11.09
CA GLY A 173 11.90 12.27 -11.12
C GLY A 173 10.73 13.14 -10.65
N THR A 174 9.58 12.54 -10.30
CA THR A 174 8.41 13.23 -9.73
C THR A 174 8.14 12.75 -8.31
N GLU A 175 8.00 11.44 -8.13
CA GLU A 175 7.54 10.82 -6.88
C GLU A 175 8.55 9.80 -6.32
N ALA A 176 9.41 9.23 -7.16
CA ALA A 176 10.42 8.26 -6.74
C ALA A 176 11.73 8.42 -7.55
N ALA A 177 12.81 7.82 -7.04
CA ALA A 177 14.08 7.73 -7.75
C ALA A 177 14.08 6.54 -8.73
N PHE A 178 14.98 6.60 -9.72
CA PHE A 178 15.28 5.43 -10.54
C PHE A 178 16.19 4.50 -9.75
N HIS A 179 15.78 3.24 -9.62
CA HIS A 179 16.57 2.19 -9.01
C HIS A 179 16.97 1.16 -10.08
N PRO A 180 18.27 0.87 -10.27
CA PRO A 180 18.73 -0.18 -11.18
C PRO A 180 18.33 -1.57 -10.66
N ILE A 181 18.20 -2.56 -11.55
CA ILE A 181 17.76 -3.92 -11.16
C ILE A 181 18.70 -4.56 -10.14
N GLU A 182 19.98 -4.19 -10.17
CA GLU A 182 21.01 -4.63 -9.25
C GLU A 182 20.67 -4.33 -7.80
N GLU A 183 20.08 -3.18 -7.51
CA GLU A 183 19.74 -2.76 -6.15
C GLU A 183 18.69 -3.69 -5.56
N TYR A 184 17.65 -4.03 -6.32
CA TYR A 184 16.65 -5.02 -5.93
C TYR A 184 17.29 -6.41 -5.73
N MET A 185 18.14 -6.82 -6.67
CA MET A 185 18.65 -8.20 -6.71
C MET A 185 19.67 -8.51 -5.61
N VAL A 186 20.30 -7.50 -5.00
CA VAL A 186 21.13 -7.70 -3.78
C VAL A 186 20.28 -8.27 -2.65
N HIS A 187 19.11 -7.67 -2.39
CA HIS A 187 18.21 -8.13 -1.32
C HIS A 187 17.52 -9.45 -1.64
N VAL A 188 17.22 -9.69 -2.92
CA VAL A 188 16.72 -10.99 -3.39
C VAL A 188 17.75 -12.10 -3.13
N GLU A 189 19.01 -11.86 -3.47
CA GLU A 189 20.09 -12.84 -3.25
C GLU A 189 20.32 -13.10 -1.76
N GLU A 190 20.39 -12.04 -0.94
CA GLU A 190 20.54 -12.15 0.50
C GLU A 190 19.40 -12.95 1.12
N HIS A 191 18.15 -12.70 0.72
CA HIS A 191 17.01 -13.43 1.23
C HIS A 191 16.98 -14.90 0.76
N PHE A 192 17.39 -15.20 -0.48
CA PHE A 192 17.55 -16.60 -0.91
C PHE A 192 18.64 -17.32 -0.10
N GLN A 193 19.73 -16.65 0.29
CA GLN A 193 20.73 -17.21 1.19
C GLN A 193 20.15 -17.51 2.57
N LEU A 194 19.27 -16.65 3.09
CA LEU A 194 18.54 -16.90 4.33
C LEU A 194 17.59 -18.10 4.20
N LEU A 195 16.81 -18.19 3.12
CA LEU A 195 15.91 -19.32 2.86
C LEU A 195 16.69 -20.64 2.75
N ALA A 196 17.81 -20.65 2.04
CA ALA A 196 18.64 -21.84 1.84
C ALA A 196 19.21 -22.42 3.14
N ARG A 197 19.26 -21.64 4.23
CA ARG A 197 19.66 -22.13 5.56
C ARG A 197 18.59 -22.95 6.28
N ARG A 198 17.32 -22.80 5.89
CA ARG A 198 16.17 -23.44 6.57
C ARG A 198 15.36 -24.37 5.68
N MET A 199 15.50 -24.26 4.36
CA MET A 199 14.81 -25.13 3.40
C MET A 199 15.65 -25.35 2.15
N GLN A 200 15.34 -26.41 1.41
CA GLN A 200 15.96 -26.65 0.12
C GLN A 200 15.45 -25.63 -0.90
N VAL A 201 16.37 -24.91 -1.55
CA VAL A 201 16.08 -24.01 -2.68
C VAL A 201 16.50 -24.72 -3.95
N ASP A 202 15.53 -25.35 -4.62
CA ASP A 202 15.77 -26.09 -5.87
C ASP A 202 16.11 -25.14 -7.04
N LYS A 203 15.47 -23.97 -7.07
CA LYS A 203 15.76 -22.90 -8.03
C LYS A 203 15.43 -21.54 -7.39
N LYS A 204 16.26 -20.52 -7.64
CA LYS A 204 16.00 -19.14 -7.22
C LYS A 204 15.01 -18.50 -8.18
N ARG A 205 13.73 -18.42 -7.79
CA ARG A 205 12.65 -17.87 -8.62
C ARG A 205 12.34 -16.43 -8.24
N VAL A 206 12.14 -15.58 -9.25
CA VAL A 206 11.71 -14.21 -9.05
C VAL A 206 10.44 -13.97 -9.84
N TYR A 207 9.37 -13.56 -9.16
CA TYR A 207 8.23 -12.98 -9.84
C TYR A 207 8.51 -11.50 -10.09
N LEU A 208 8.63 -11.10 -11.35
CA LEU A 208 8.98 -9.72 -11.73
C LEU A 208 7.74 -9.00 -12.27
N ALA A 209 7.24 -8.04 -11.49
CA ALA A 209 6.24 -7.06 -11.91
C ALA A 209 6.93 -5.74 -12.26
N THR A 210 6.64 -5.19 -13.44
CA THR A 210 7.26 -3.96 -13.91
C THR A 210 6.41 -3.29 -14.97
N ASP A 211 6.45 -1.96 -15.00
CA ASP A 211 5.87 -1.12 -16.05
C ASP A 211 6.87 -0.82 -17.19
N ASP A 212 8.10 -1.33 -17.09
CA ASP A 212 9.13 -1.27 -18.13
C ASP A 212 9.28 -2.64 -18.82
N PRO A 213 8.79 -2.79 -20.06
CA PRO A 213 8.83 -4.06 -20.80
C PRO A 213 10.24 -4.49 -21.24
N SER A 214 11.24 -3.61 -21.14
CA SER A 214 12.63 -3.95 -21.47
C SER A 214 13.35 -4.66 -20.32
N LEU A 215 12.86 -4.50 -19.09
CA LEU A 215 13.52 -4.95 -17.87
C LEU A 215 13.61 -6.47 -17.76
N LEU A 216 12.59 -7.21 -18.23
CA LEU A 216 12.60 -8.67 -18.16
C LEU A 216 13.77 -9.28 -18.95
N LYS A 217 14.08 -8.71 -20.12
CA LYS A 217 15.22 -9.15 -20.94
C LYS A 217 16.55 -8.81 -20.27
N GLU A 218 16.65 -7.62 -19.70
CA GLU A 218 17.82 -7.17 -18.95
C GLU A 218 18.09 -8.09 -17.75
N ALA A 219 17.08 -8.35 -16.92
CA ALA A 219 17.17 -9.18 -15.72
C ALA A 219 17.60 -10.63 -16.05
N LYS A 220 16.99 -11.25 -17.07
CA LYS A 220 17.38 -12.59 -17.54
C LYS A 220 18.82 -12.65 -18.05
N THR A 221 19.31 -11.57 -18.64
CA THR A 221 20.70 -11.50 -19.16
C THR A 221 21.71 -11.34 -18.02
N LYS A 222 21.43 -10.47 -17.05
CA LYS A 222 22.33 -10.20 -15.91
C LYS A 222 22.33 -11.31 -14.86
N TYR A 223 21.20 -12.01 -14.69
CA TYR A 223 21.02 -13.03 -13.65
C TYR A 223 20.61 -14.39 -14.25
N PRO A 224 21.46 -15.04 -15.06
CA PRO A 224 21.13 -16.28 -15.75
C PRO A 224 20.88 -17.48 -14.81
N ASN A 225 21.34 -17.39 -13.56
CA ASN A 225 21.12 -18.43 -12.55
C ASN A 225 19.69 -18.41 -11.97
N TYR A 226 18.96 -17.31 -12.16
CA TYR A 226 17.60 -17.10 -11.67
C TYR A 226 16.55 -17.53 -12.70
N GLU A 227 15.41 -17.99 -12.21
CA GLU A 227 14.21 -18.23 -13.01
C GLU A 227 13.26 -17.04 -12.84
N PHE A 228 13.15 -16.19 -13.86
CA PHE A 228 12.22 -15.05 -13.85
C PHE A 228 10.85 -15.45 -14.39
N ILE A 229 9.85 -15.36 -13.52
CA ILE A 229 8.42 -15.52 -13.79
C ILE A 229 7.84 -14.13 -14.00
N SER A 230 7.28 -13.87 -15.18
CA SER A 230 6.70 -12.57 -15.52
C SER A 230 5.88 -12.71 -16.79
N ASP A 231 4.76 -11.98 -16.88
CA ASP A 231 4.03 -11.80 -18.13
C ASP A 231 4.40 -10.45 -18.76
N ASN A 232 5.32 -10.48 -19.74
CA ASN A 232 5.80 -9.25 -20.38
C ASN A 232 4.68 -8.50 -21.13
N SER A 233 3.56 -9.17 -21.47
CA SER A 233 2.41 -8.50 -22.10
C SER A 233 1.68 -7.59 -21.11
N ILE A 234 1.70 -7.93 -19.82
CA ILE A 234 1.19 -7.08 -18.73
C ILE A 234 2.04 -5.82 -18.63
N SER A 235 3.37 -5.94 -18.65
CA SER A 235 4.29 -4.79 -18.63
C SER A 235 4.04 -3.82 -19.79
N TRP A 236 3.77 -4.33 -20.99
CA TRP A 236 3.37 -3.49 -22.13
C TRP A 236 2.04 -2.76 -21.90
N SER A 237 1.06 -3.43 -21.30
CA SER A 237 -0.27 -2.85 -21.03
C SER A 237 -0.24 -1.74 -19.97
N ALA A 238 0.71 -1.81 -19.03
CA ALA A 238 0.90 -0.83 -17.96
C ALA A 238 1.51 0.51 -18.42
N GLY A 239 2.03 0.56 -19.66
CA GLY A 239 2.56 1.77 -20.28
C GLY A 239 1.49 2.88 -20.40
N LEU A 240 1.92 4.13 -20.37
CA LEU A 240 1.05 5.32 -20.31
C LEU A 240 -0.06 5.36 -21.38
N HIS A 241 0.16 4.74 -22.54
CA HIS A 241 -0.80 4.73 -23.64
C HIS A 241 -2.00 3.79 -23.43
N ASN A 242 -1.85 2.71 -22.64
CA ASN A 242 -2.87 1.66 -22.46
C ASN A 242 -3.29 1.44 -21.00
N ARG A 243 -2.71 2.21 -20.07
CA ARG A 243 -2.87 2.03 -18.62
C ARG A 243 -4.31 2.05 -18.12
N TYR A 244 -5.19 2.85 -18.74
CA TYR A 244 -6.58 3.00 -18.32
C TYR A 244 -7.53 2.13 -19.16
N THR A 245 -7.22 0.83 -19.24
CA THR A 245 -8.03 -0.17 -19.94
C THR A 245 -8.33 -1.36 -19.03
N GLU A 246 -9.41 -2.10 -19.32
CA GLU A 246 -9.73 -3.34 -18.59
C GLU A 246 -8.59 -4.35 -18.64
N ASN A 247 -7.89 -4.45 -19.78
CA ASN A 247 -6.73 -5.32 -19.93
C ASN A 247 -5.58 -4.93 -19.00
N SER A 248 -5.27 -3.63 -18.89
CA SER A 248 -4.25 -3.15 -17.96
C SER A 248 -4.68 -3.34 -16.50
N LEU A 249 -5.98 -3.18 -16.20
CA LEU A 249 -6.52 -3.43 -14.85
C LEU A 249 -6.36 -4.90 -14.45
N ARG A 250 -6.72 -5.83 -15.34
CA ARG A 250 -6.51 -7.27 -15.11
C ARG A 250 -5.03 -7.58 -14.92
N GLY A 251 -4.17 -6.97 -15.73
CA GLY A 251 -2.72 -7.10 -15.62
C GLY A 251 -2.19 -6.70 -14.23
N VAL A 252 -2.54 -5.51 -13.74
CA VAL A 252 -2.07 -5.05 -12.41
C VAL A 252 -2.66 -5.88 -11.27
N ILE A 253 -3.90 -6.37 -11.38
CA ILE A 253 -4.50 -7.28 -10.39
C ILE A 253 -3.71 -8.58 -10.30
N LEU A 254 -3.34 -9.17 -11.45
CA LEU A 254 -2.51 -10.38 -11.48
C LEU A 254 -1.11 -10.14 -10.91
N ASP A 255 -0.47 -9.02 -11.27
CA ASP A 255 0.83 -8.65 -10.71
C ASP A 255 0.78 -8.50 -9.19
N ILE A 256 -0.20 -7.77 -8.66
CA ILE A 256 -0.40 -7.60 -7.21
C ILE A 256 -0.65 -8.96 -6.54
N HIS A 257 -1.47 -9.82 -7.16
CA HIS A 257 -1.74 -11.16 -6.64
C HIS A 257 -0.44 -11.97 -6.50
N PHE A 258 0.33 -12.12 -7.57
CA PHE A 258 1.56 -12.93 -7.52
C PHE A 258 2.67 -12.31 -6.66
N LEU A 259 2.75 -10.98 -6.57
CA LEU A 259 3.62 -10.30 -5.60
C LEU A 259 3.21 -10.62 -4.16
N SER A 260 1.91 -10.60 -3.86
CA SER A 260 1.40 -10.88 -2.50
C SER A 260 1.58 -12.34 -2.08
N GLN A 261 1.57 -13.27 -3.05
CA GLN A 261 1.77 -14.71 -2.82
C GLN A 261 3.25 -15.09 -2.67
N ALA A 262 4.19 -14.18 -2.91
CA ALA A 262 5.61 -14.50 -2.81
C ALA A 262 6.08 -14.70 -1.36
N ASP A 263 7.16 -15.46 -1.17
CA ASP A 263 7.73 -15.73 0.17
C ASP A 263 8.39 -14.49 0.80
N PHE A 264 8.75 -13.51 -0.04
CA PHE A 264 9.35 -12.23 0.34
C PHE A 264 9.11 -11.20 -0.76
N LEU A 265 9.07 -9.91 -0.42
CA LEU A 265 8.79 -8.82 -1.35
C LEU A 265 9.93 -7.78 -1.39
N VAL A 266 10.51 -7.52 -2.56
CA VAL A 266 11.51 -6.46 -2.75
C VAL A 266 10.97 -5.41 -3.71
N CYS A 267 10.86 -4.17 -3.27
CA CYS A 267 10.22 -3.12 -4.07
C CYS A 267 10.55 -1.71 -3.57
N THR A 268 9.82 -0.72 -4.07
CA THR A 268 9.72 0.63 -3.49
C THR A 268 8.33 0.82 -2.86
N PHE A 269 8.28 1.13 -1.56
CA PHE A 269 7.03 1.45 -0.87
C PHE A 269 6.49 2.84 -1.18
N SER A 270 7.20 3.69 -1.91
CA SER A 270 6.57 4.85 -2.59
C SER A 270 5.51 4.43 -3.63
N SER A 271 5.55 3.19 -4.12
CA SER A 271 4.54 2.63 -5.01
C SER A 271 3.36 2.01 -4.27
N GLN A 272 2.16 2.52 -4.56
CA GLN A 272 0.89 1.95 -4.09
C GLN A 272 0.74 0.47 -4.47
N VAL A 273 1.18 0.07 -5.68
CA VAL A 273 1.11 -1.32 -6.14
C VAL A 273 1.83 -2.26 -5.18
N CYS A 274 3.03 -1.88 -4.71
CA CYS A 274 3.77 -2.72 -3.78
C CYS A 274 3.13 -2.75 -2.41
N ARG A 275 2.65 -1.60 -1.91
CA ARG A 275 1.96 -1.53 -0.62
C ARG A 275 0.69 -2.38 -0.59
N VAL A 276 -0.11 -2.38 -1.66
CA VAL A 276 -1.29 -3.25 -1.76
C VAL A 276 -0.89 -4.73 -1.78
N ALA A 277 0.16 -5.11 -2.51
CA ALA A 277 0.66 -6.49 -2.48
C ALA A 277 1.13 -6.90 -1.07
N TYR A 278 1.84 -6.01 -0.37
CA TYR A 278 2.29 -6.20 1.01
C TYR A 278 1.11 -6.29 1.99
N GLU A 279 0.08 -5.44 1.84
CA GLU A 279 -1.15 -5.50 2.64
C GLU A 279 -1.86 -6.85 2.44
N ILE A 280 -2.02 -7.32 1.20
CA ILE A 280 -2.63 -8.64 0.91
C ILE A 280 -1.80 -9.78 1.51
N MET A 281 -0.46 -9.70 1.44
CA MET A 281 0.45 -10.71 2.00
C MET A 281 0.20 -10.96 3.50
N GLN A 282 -0.20 -9.92 4.27
CA GLN A 282 -0.52 -10.06 5.69
C GLN A 282 -1.71 -10.99 5.96
N THR A 283 -2.54 -11.25 4.95
CA THR A 283 -3.73 -12.11 5.07
C THR A 283 -3.45 -13.57 4.74
N LEU A 284 -2.24 -13.87 4.24
CA LEU A 284 -1.80 -15.19 3.77
C LEU A 284 -0.91 -15.91 4.79
N HIS A 285 -0.39 -15.18 5.78
CA HIS A 285 0.50 -15.70 6.81
C HIS A 285 0.08 -15.20 8.21
N PRO A 286 0.46 -15.88 9.30
CA PRO A 286 0.20 -15.40 10.66
C PRO A 286 0.83 -14.02 10.95
N ASP A 287 2.08 -13.84 10.53
CA ASP A 287 2.82 -12.58 10.60
C ASP A 287 3.78 -12.50 9.41
N ALA A 288 3.48 -11.63 8.45
CA ALA A 288 4.34 -11.33 7.31
C ALA A 288 4.83 -9.88 7.36
N SER A 289 4.78 -9.22 8.53
CA SER A 289 5.16 -7.82 8.68
C SER A 289 6.64 -7.56 8.34
N ALA A 290 7.49 -8.57 8.49
CA ALA A 290 8.91 -8.48 8.16
C ALA A 290 9.26 -9.05 6.78
N ASN A 291 8.28 -9.52 5.99
CA ASN A 291 8.53 -10.21 4.71
C ASN A 291 8.71 -9.23 3.54
N PHE A 292 9.44 -8.13 3.75
CA PHE A 292 9.75 -7.18 2.71
C PHE A 292 11.13 -6.54 2.86
N HIS A 293 11.62 -5.97 1.76
CA HIS A 293 12.66 -4.96 1.76
C HIS A 293 12.25 -3.84 0.79
N SER A 294 12.08 -2.63 1.32
CA SER A 294 11.77 -1.44 0.53
C SER A 294 13.06 -0.67 0.27
N LEU A 295 13.28 -0.23 -0.97
CA LEU A 295 14.45 0.58 -1.35
C LEU A 295 14.33 2.05 -0.95
N ASP A 296 13.13 2.49 -0.58
CA ASP A 296 12.85 3.89 -0.25
C ASP A 296 12.06 4.04 1.06
N ASP A 297 10.74 4.21 0.98
CA ASP A 297 9.89 4.53 2.11
C ASP A 297 9.73 3.34 3.04
N ILE A 298 9.44 3.63 4.31
CA ILE A 298 8.79 2.66 5.21
C ILE A 298 7.32 2.47 4.80
N TYR A 299 6.61 1.49 5.38
CA TYR A 299 5.18 1.36 5.10
C TYR A 299 4.42 2.62 5.55
N TYR A 300 3.51 3.08 4.70
CA TYR A 300 2.60 4.18 5.01
C TYR A 300 1.30 4.03 4.23
N PHE A 301 0.25 4.64 4.75
CA PHE A 301 -1.06 4.76 4.12
C PHE A 301 -1.32 6.23 3.76
N GLY A 302 -1.75 6.49 2.52
CA GLY A 302 -2.01 7.85 2.03
C GLY A 302 -3.08 8.55 2.88
N GLY A 303 -2.72 9.68 3.49
CA GLY A 303 -3.63 10.42 4.37
C GLY A 303 -3.79 9.84 5.77
N GLN A 304 -2.86 9.00 6.23
CA GLN A 304 -2.77 8.55 7.62
C GLN A 304 -2.58 9.70 8.63
N ASN A 305 -2.88 9.42 9.89
CA ASN A 305 -2.44 10.24 11.02
C ASN A 305 -0.92 10.13 11.23
N ALA A 306 -0.37 10.99 12.08
CA ALA A 306 1.07 11.04 12.32
C ALA A 306 1.63 9.70 12.80
N HIS A 307 2.63 9.17 12.08
CA HIS A 307 3.38 7.98 12.49
C HIS A 307 4.38 8.37 13.57
N ASN A 308 4.18 7.86 14.78
CA ASN A 308 5.01 8.17 15.93
C ASN A 308 5.73 6.92 16.44
N GLN A 309 6.92 7.16 16.95
CA GLN A 309 7.72 6.22 17.71
C GLN A 309 8.02 6.84 19.09
N ILE A 310 8.46 6.01 20.03
CA ILE A 310 8.91 6.43 21.36
C ILE A 310 10.38 6.08 21.48
N ALA A 311 11.22 7.06 21.84
CA ALA A 311 12.61 6.80 22.18
C ALA A 311 12.69 5.90 23.43
N ILE A 312 13.47 4.82 23.34
CA ILE A 312 13.68 3.87 24.45
C ILE A 312 15.10 3.95 25.03
N TYR A 313 16.05 4.49 24.26
CA TYR A 313 17.42 4.75 24.71
C TYR A 313 17.81 6.20 24.41
N PRO A 314 18.64 6.83 25.26
CA PRO A 314 19.12 8.17 25.00
C PRO A 314 20.04 8.20 23.76
N HIS A 315 20.09 9.35 23.11
CA HIS A 315 21.01 9.61 22.01
C HIS A 315 21.57 11.02 22.08
N GLU A 316 22.88 11.10 22.22
CA GLU A 316 23.64 12.33 22.01
C GLU A 316 24.08 12.42 20.54
N PRO A 317 23.74 13.49 19.81
CA PRO A 317 24.15 13.70 18.43
C PRO A 317 25.67 13.76 18.29
N ARG A 318 26.23 12.95 17.40
CA ARG A 318 27.65 13.05 17.02
C ARG A 318 27.89 14.13 15.98
N THR A 319 26.90 14.39 15.15
CA THR A 319 26.96 15.36 14.04
C THR A 319 25.79 16.33 14.11
N ALA A 320 25.85 17.42 13.33
CA ALA A 320 24.77 18.40 13.25
C ALA A 320 23.50 17.84 12.56
N ASP A 321 23.64 16.75 11.81
CA ASP A 321 22.55 16.09 11.09
C ASP A 321 21.70 15.19 12.00
N GLU A 322 22.19 14.87 13.20
CA GLU A 322 21.52 14.00 14.19
C GLU A 322 20.66 14.80 15.18
N ILE A 323 19.62 14.15 15.73
CA ILE A 323 18.75 14.72 16.76
C ILE A 323 19.00 14.11 18.14
N PRO A 324 18.99 14.93 19.21
CA PRO A 324 19.07 14.39 20.56
C PRO A 324 17.75 13.71 20.93
N MET A 325 17.83 12.63 21.70
CA MET A 325 16.67 11.90 22.21
C MET A 325 16.89 11.50 23.66
N GLU A 326 15.85 11.61 24.48
CA GLU A 326 15.77 10.99 25.80
C GLU A 326 14.69 9.91 25.81
N PRO A 327 14.82 8.84 26.63
CA PRO A 327 13.77 7.84 26.79
C PRO A 327 12.41 8.48 27.11
N GLY A 328 11.38 8.12 26.35
CA GLY A 328 10.03 8.67 26.44
C GLY A 328 9.73 9.82 25.46
N ASP A 329 10.73 10.40 24.79
CA ASP A 329 10.49 11.41 23.75
C ASP A 329 9.71 10.81 22.58
N ILE A 330 8.72 11.56 22.07
CA ILE A 330 7.92 11.17 20.90
C ILE A 330 8.64 11.62 19.63
N ILE A 331 8.93 10.66 18.76
CA ILE A 331 9.60 10.86 17.49
C ILE A 331 8.59 10.69 16.36
N GLY A 332 8.34 11.74 15.58
CA GLY A 332 7.58 11.63 14.34
C GLY A 332 8.50 11.11 13.23
N VAL A 333 8.37 9.84 12.87
CA VAL A 333 9.23 9.22 11.86
C VAL A 333 8.84 9.71 10.46
N ALA A 334 9.85 9.99 9.64
CA ALA A 334 9.69 10.32 8.23
C ALA A 334 10.09 9.15 7.32
N GLY A 335 11.09 8.35 7.74
CA GLY A 335 11.54 7.18 6.99
C GLY A 335 12.76 6.50 7.62
N ASN A 336 13.11 5.33 7.10
CA ASN A 336 14.31 4.59 7.44
C ASN A 336 15.27 4.67 6.25
N HIS A 337 16.56 4.93 6.49
CA HIS A 337 17.57 4.99 5.43
C HIS A 337 18.21 3.64 5.12
N TRP A 338 17.84 2.60 5.87
CA TRP A 338 18.33 1.21 5.72
C TRP A 338 19.84 1.06 5.96
N ASP A 339 20.47 2.04 6.61
CA ASP A 339 21.89 2.10 6.98
C ASP A 339 22.13 2.07 8.50
N GLY A 340 21.08 1.79 9.28
CA GLY A 340 21.07 1.84 10.74
C GLY A 340 20.55 3.15 11.34
N TYR A 341 20.31 4.18 10.51
CA TYR A 341 19.68 5.43 10.89
C TYR A 341 18.29 5.60 10.26
N SER A 342 17.42 6.28 11.00
CA SER A 342 16.13 6.79 10.54
C SER A 342 16.13 8.31 10.59
N LYS A 343 15.21 8.93 9.85
CA LYS A 343 15.00 10.38 9.87
C LYS A 343 13.63 10.69 10.45
N GLY A 344 13.56 11.74 11.27
CA GLY A 344 12.30 12.16 11.88
C GLY A 344 12.44 13.44 12.68
N VAL A 345 11.39 13.78 13.41
CA VAL A 345 11.31 14.97 14.27
C VAL A 345 11.13 14.55 15.73
N ASN A 346 12.04 14.99 16.61
CA ASN A 346 11.78 14.94 18.05
C ASN A 346 10.72 16.01 18.36
N ARG A 347 9.49 15.58 18.67
CA ARG A 347 8.34 16.50 18.82
C ARG A 347 8.47 17.42 20.03
N LYS A 348 9.19 16.99 21.07
CA LYS A 348 9.42 17.80 22.27
C LYS A 348 10.32 18.98 21.99
N LEU A 349 11.32 18.78 21.12
CA LEU A 349 12.32 19.80 20.79
C LEU A 349 12.04 20.53 19.47
N GLY A 350 11.12 20.02 18.65
CA GLY A 350 10.85 20.55 17.31
C GLY A 350 12.03 20.42 16.35
N ARG A 351 12.99 19.52 16.62
CA ARG A 351 14.20 19.33 15.82
C ARG A 351 14.06 18.11 14.91
N THR A 352 14.40 18.29 13.64
CA THR A 352 14.40 17.24 12.61
C THR A 352 15.83 16.82 12.27
N GLY A 353 16.05 15.53 12.11
CA GLY A 353 17.35 14.97 11.73
C GLY A 353 17.38 13.45 11.89
N LEU A 354 18.60 12.91 11.89
CA LEU A 354 18.87 11.48 11.95
C LEU A 354 18.91 10.97 13.39
N TYR A 355 18.51 9.72 13.58
CA TYR A 355 18.67 9.00 14.84
C TYR A 355 18.86 7.50 14.58
N PRO A 356 19.61 6.77 15.43
CA PRO A 356 19.78 5.32 15.26
C PRO A 356 18.46 4.57 15.39
N SER A 357 18.10 3.77 14.38
CA SER A 357 16.77 3.14 14.27
C SER A 357 16.47 2.18 15.42
N TYR A 358 17.48 1.54 16.01
CA TYR A 358 17.29 0.59 17.12
C TYR A 358 16.94 1.28 18.46
N LYS A 359 17.05 2.62 18.56
CA LYS A 359 16.83 3.37 19.81
C LYS A 359 15.39 3.79 20.05
N VAL A 360 14.48 3.36 19.20
CA VAL A 360 13.07 3.70 19.25
C VAL A 360 12.22 2.44 19.24
N ARG A 361 10.98 2.56 19.68
CA ARG A 361 9.92 1.55 19.54
C ARG A 361 8.71 2.20 18.88
N GLU A 362 8.00 1.45 18.04
CA GLU A 362 6.73 1.89 17.47
C GLU A 362 5.72 2.30 18.55
N LYS A 363 4.99 3.41 18.30
CA LYS A 363 3.87 3.83 19.14
C LYS A 363 2.58 3.36 18.48
N ILE A 364 2.03 2.26 18.97
CA ILE A 364 0.74 1.74 18.49
C ILE A 364 -0.37 2.66 18.99
N GLU A 365 -1.11 3.24 18.06
CA GLU A 365 -2.28 4.07 18.36
C GLU A 365 -3.54 3.19 18.36
N THR A 366 -4.39 3.34 19.36
CA THR A 366 -5.65 2.60 19.48
C THR A 366 -6.83 3.56 19.38
N VAL A 367 -7.89 3.11 18.71
CA VAL A 367 -9.15 3.85 18.58
C VAL A 367 -10.29 2.91 18.96
N LYS A 368 -11.30 3.44 19.65
CA LYS A 368 -12.48 2.68 20.03
C LYS A 368 -13.40 2.51 18.81
N TYR A 369 -13.32 1.37 18.15
CA TYR A 369 -14.24 0.97 17.08
C TYR A 369 -15.47 0.24 17.66
N PRO A 370 -16.59 0.15 16.91
CA PRO A 370 -17.66 -0.79 17.23
C PRO A 370 -17.20 -2.24 17.12
N THR A 371 -17.73 -3.10 17.99
CA THR A 371 -17.34 -4.52 18.07
C THR A 371 -18.36 -5.48 17.42
N TYR A 372 -19.49 -4.95 16.92
CA TYR A 372 -20.55 -5.69 16.21
C TYR A 372 -20.91 -7.08 16.79
N PRO A 373 -21.29 -7.20 18.08
CA PRO A 373 -21.56 -8.49 18.74
C PRO A 373 -22.71 -9.29 18.12
N GLU A 374 -23.57 -8.66 17.34
CA GLU A 374 -24.63 -9.29 16.56
C GLU A 374 -24.12 -10.21 15.44
N ALA A 375 -22.87 -10.07 14.99
CA ALA A 375 -22.29 -10.95 13.97
C ALA A 375 -21.99 -12.38 14.48
N GLU A 376 -21.97 -12.57 15.80
CA GLU A 376 -21.74 -13.86 16.48
C GLU A 376 -23.05 -14.63 16.78
N LYS A 377 -24.19 -14.04 16.42
CA LYS A 377 -25.53 -14.62 16.63
C LYS A 377 -26.03 -15.27 15.34
#